data_AF-A0A3D1F5U9-F1
#
_entry.id   AF-A0A3D1F5U9-F1
#
_cell.length_a   1.000
_cell.length_b   1.000
_cell.length_c   1.000
_cell.angle_alpha   90.00
_cell.angle_beta   90.00
_cell.angle_gamma   90.00
#
_symmetry.space_group_name_H-M   'P 1'
#
loop_
_entity.id
_entity.type
_entity.pdbx_description
1 polymer ?
#
loop_
_entity_poly.entity_id
_entity_poly.type
_entity_poly.pdbx_seq_one_letter_code
_entity_poly.pdbx_strand_id
1 'polypeptide(L)'
;HLHDRFPTYKKDHKIRKGHLVHDLNPEDGFNVTICQYSARNMPISKGLAVAKISLYAVPDFQQLKATVHLPSMSLPQRRLFWREEMADGVIGAGKKSPVEDRGVTDYLNWYRYKAKRMQFLGMNTFSKDLLEFGACQGWNPIEYGGHDWVYYNNDRKDFWENIVKVMGEHGFDVMPYYEYSGSKGKKGLGFERRARPLNRPDGRFTHIKWIESANADLTDPDTLTDFCKMLDLTVINHKDKANFAGAWLRPRSQLPISFADKTIARFNKDTKQSVTREQLIKNKTTYTQYIKWWETKRRAFLVQVRDYLRSKGVDDAMVLFTNNASEPGVSFPDWTPRVITDIPQQWDSIVNQAIHQGSNKKTIQVVTPDHVAKSQMYLNALQAPGADWGGYEVRHARPANDPYNYVDQKGVMLSYPFNRYYTVNSPDSLNAFNTQTGMAMLRHFSLNENMMFDKSDKNLLGYFIADMEKAGPYCMMAEAMAMANGNPTIIGYLSGGNYARGFPLYVRNFNLNFMALPALPSKVVSNASSDSKVIVRQIDAGKEGVYCYAVNTNMTDTQATITLPADGKVTALQTGQPLTTQGGKITVNMYPYQLISWRIQ
;
A
#
# COMPACT_ATOMS: atom_id res chain seq x y z
N HIS A 1 20.17 2.73 -9.56
CA HIS A 1 21.34 2.34 -8.77
C HIS A 1 21.40 0.84 -8.77
N LEU A 2 22.50 0.31 -9.27
CA LEU A 2 22.83 -1.10 -9.23
C LEU A 2 23.32 -1.44 -7.80
N HIS A 3 23.18 -2.70 -7.39
CA HIS A 3 23.83 -3.20 -6.19
C HIS A 3 25.35 -3.05 -6.34
N ASP A 4 26.06 -2.94 -5.22
CA ASP A 4 27.53 -2.90 -5.23
C ASP A 4 28.08 -4.28 -5.64
N ARG A 5 27.31 -5.33 -5.38
CA ARG A 5 27.69 -6.72 -5.62
C ARG A 5 26.51 -7.55 -6.12
N PHE A 6 26.78 -8.58 -6.93
CA PHE A 6 25.80 -9.50 -7.50
C PHE A 6 26.25 -10.95 -7.35
N PRO A 7 25.31 -11.90 -7.23
CA PRO A 7 25.67 -13.31 -7.19
C PRO A 7 25.98 -13.85 -8.59
N THR A 8 26.98 -14.72 -8.69
CA THR A 8 27.21 -15.54 -9.89
C THR A 8 26.12 -16.60 -10.04
N TYR A 9 25.46 -16.65 -11.21
CA TYR A 9 24.67 -17.83 -11.60
C TYR A 9 25.61 -18.95 -12.08
N LYS A 10 25.48 -20.17 -11.55
CA LYS A 10 26.23 -21.32 -12.09
C LYS A 10 25.74 -21.67 -13.50
N LYS A 11 26.62 -22.29 -14.30
CA LYS A 11 26.34 -22.80 -15.67
C LYS A 11 25.14 -23.78 -15.75
N ASP A 12 24.68 -24.35 -14.64
CA ASP A 12 23.49 -25.20 -14.57
C ASP A 12 22.22 -24.46 -14.13
N HIS A 13 22.25 -23.13 -14.10
CA HIS A 13 21.19 -22.24 -13.62
C HIS A 13 20.71 -22.53 -12.19
N LYS A 14 21.49 -23.29 -11.39
CA LYS A 14 21.15 -23.55 -9.99
C LYS A 14 21.82 -22.51 -9.11
N ILE A 15 21.00 -21.84 -8.32
CA ILE A 15 21.47 -21.17 -7.11
C ILE A 15 22.18 -22.23 -6.24
N ARG A 16 23.38 -21.93 -5.74
CA ARG A 16 24.02 -22.80 -4.73
C ARG A 16 22.99 -23.02 -3.61
N LYS A 17 22.72 -24.28 -3.22
CA LYS A 17 21.99 -24.53 -1.98
C LYS A 17 22.83 -23.92 -0.84
N GLY A 18 22.33 -22.85 -0.22
CA GLY A 18 23.06 -22.08 0.81
C GLY A 18 23.45 -20.68 0.33
N HIS A 19 24.25 -20.01 1.17
CA HIS A 19 24.76 -18.62 1.02
C HIS A 19 25.03 -18.22 -0.44
N LEU A 20 24.24 -17.28 -0.95
CA LEU A 20 24.41 -16.64 -2.25
C LEU A 20 25.58 -15.65 -2.12
N VAL A 21 26.79 -16.12 -2.38
CA VAL A 21 27.97 -15.25 -2.43
C VAL A 21 27.78 -14.25 -3.57
N HIS A 22 27.82 -12.96 -3.25
CA HIS A 22 27.77 -11.87 -4.21
C HIS A 22 29.20 -11.53 -4.64
N ASP A 23 29.76 -12.31 -5.55
CA ASP A 23 31.16 -12.26 -5.99
C ASP A 23 31.41 -11.42 -7.25
N LEU A 24 30.36 -10.90 -7.89
CA LEU A 24 30.46 -10.00 -9.05
C LEU A 24 30.24 -8.56 -8.63
N ASN A 25 30.91 -7.63 -9.31
CA ASN A 25 30.70 -6.19 -9.21
C ASN A 25 30.03 -5.64 -10.49
N PRO A 26 29.57 -4.37 -10.52
CA PRO A 26 29.01 -3.77 -11.73
C PRO A 26 29.92 -3.84 -12.97
N GLU A 27 31.24 -3.78 -12.79
CA GLU A 27 32.24 -3.90 -13.87
C GLU A 27 32.28 -5.30 -14.51
N ASP A 28 31.86 -6.34 -13.80
CA ASP A 28 31.75 -7.72 -14.32
C ASP A 28 30.48 -7.92 -15.17
N GLY A 29 29.63 -6.89 -15.24
CA GLY A 29 28.33 -6.92 -15.90
C GLY A 29 27.22 -7.46 -15.00
N PHE A 30 26.08 -7.80 -15.59
CA PHE A 30 24.94 -8.36 -14.86
C PHE A 30 24.19 -9.36 -15.71
N ASN A 31 23.52 -10.28 -15.03
CA ASN A 31 22.68 -11.27 -15.66
C ASN A 31 21.31 -10.66 -16.01
N VAL A 32 20.85 -10.88 -17.23
CA VAL A 32 19.48 -10.55 -17.65
C VAL A 32 18.70 -11.84 -17.85
N THR A 33 17.68 -12.05 -17.02
CA THR A 33 16.78 -13.20 -17.15
C THR A 33 15.46 -12.76 -17.76
N ILE A 34 15.03 -13.45 -18.81
CA ILE A 34 13.75 -13.21 -19.47
C ILE A 34 12.87 -14.44 -19.21
N CYS A 35 11.69 -14.22 -18.62
CA CYS A 35 10.82 -15.29 -18.13
C CYS A 35 9.40 -15.17 -18.67
N GLN A 36 8.81 -16.29 -19.10
CA GLN A 36 7.41 -16.36 -19.54
C GLN A 36 6.59 -17.17 -18.56
N TYR A 37 5.37 -16.72 -18.27
CA TYR A 37 4.39 -17.57 -17.59
C TYR A 37 3.99 -18.76 -18.47
N SER A 38 3.68 -19.88 -17.82
CA SER A 38 3.12 -21.05 -18.50
C SER A 38 1.81 -20.71 -19.22
N ALA A 39 1.48 -21.44 -20.29
CA ALA A 39 0.21 -21.28 -21.00
C ALA A 39 -1.01 -21.44 -20.07
N ARG A 40 -0.89 -22.25 -19.00
CA ARG A 40 -1.93 -22.38 -17.97
C ARG A 40 -2.16 -21.06 -17.21
N ASN A 41 -1.10 -20.33 -16.89
CA ASN A 41 -1.17 -19.09 -16.11
C ASN A 41 -1.42 -17.86 -16.99
N MET A 42 -1.04 -17.89 -18.27
CA MET A 42 -1.24 -16.80 -19.21
C MET A 42 -1.69 -17.33 -20.59
N PRO A 43 -2.93 -17.84 -20.71
CA PRO A 43 -3.39 -18.59 -21.88
C PRO A 43 -3.48 -17.78 -23.18
N ILE A 44 -3.60 -16.46 -23.07
CA ILE A 44 -3.59 -15.55 -24.23
C ILE A 44 -2.17 -15.18 -24.68
N SER A 45 -1.13 -15.56 -23.94
CA SER A 45 0.25 -15.26 -24.31
C SER A 45 0.64 -15.95 -25.61
N LYS A 46 1.36 -15.24 -26.47
CA LYS A 46 1.96 -15.78 -27.70
C LYS A 46 3.45 -16.07 -27.59
N GLY A 47 4.03 -15.96 -26.41
CA GLY A 47 5.48 -15.97 -26.24
C GLY A 47 5.99 -14.69 -25.60
N LEU A 48 7.24 -14.72 -25.17
CA LEU A 48 8.03 -13.52 -24.96
C LEU A 48 8.46 -12.95 -26.31
N ALA A 49 8.41 -11.62 -26.43
CA ALA A 49 9.05 -10.90 -27.53
C ALA A 49 10.02 -9.88 -26.93
N VAL A 50 11.31 -10.04 -27.22
CA VAL A 50 12.35 -9.09 -26.81
C VAL A 50 13.02 -8.57 -28.06
N ALA A 51 12.72 -7.33 -28.42
CA ALA A 51 13.31 -6.69 -29.59
C ALA A 51 14.70 -6.10 -29.28
N LYS A 52 14.87 -5.49 -28.10
CA LYS A 52 16.11 -4.82 -27.70
C LYS A 52 16.24 -4.80 -26.18
N ILE A 53 17.44 -5.07 -25.69
CA ILE A 53 17.86 -4.75 -24.32
C ILE A 53 18.88 -3.63 -24.43
N SER A 54 18.71 -2.56 -23.65
CA SER A 54 19.63 -1.43 -23.64
C SER A 54 19.91 -1.03 -22.21
N LEU A 55 21.19 -0.86 -21.91
CA LEU A 55 21.66 -0.34 -20.64
C LEU A 55 22.13 1.09 -20.87
N TYR A 56 21.69 1.99 -20.00
CA TYR A 56 22.10 3.39 -20.03
C TYR A 56 22.79 3.73 -18.72
N ALA A 57 23.98 4.31 -18.83
CA ALA A 57 24.65 4.90 -17.68
C ALA A 57 23.96 6.22 -17.31
N VAL A 58 23.88 6.49 -16.01
CA VAL A 58 23.47 7.79 -15.46
C VAL A 58 24.73 8.44 -14.90
N PRO A 59 25.48 9.23 -15.71
CA PRO A 59 26.75 9.80 -15.26
C PRO A 59 26.55 10.89 -14.21
N ASP A 60 25.46 11.66 -14.30
CA ASP A 60 25.10 12.69 -13.33
C ASP A 60 23.65 12.54 -12.88
N PHE A 61 23.47 12.11 -11.63
CA PHE A 61 22.14 11.96 -11.03
C PHE A 61 21.45 13.30 -10.77
N GLN A 62 22.19 14.41 -10.59
CA GLN A 62 21.59 15.69 -10.24
C GLN A 62 20.65 16.18 -11.34
N GLN A 63 21.01 15.96 -12.60
CA GLN A 63 20.19 16.27 -13.77
C GLN A 63 18.90 15.45 -13.85
N LEU A 64 18.84 14.31 -13.15
CA LEU A 64 17.66 13.44 -13.14
C LEU A 64 16.75 13.66 -11.94
N LYS A 65 17.12 14.50 -10.96
CA LYS A 65 16.24 14.84 -9.84
C LYS A 65 14.96 15.48 -10.38
N ALA A 66 13.82 15.06 -9.85
CA ALA A 66 12.55 15.68 -10.20
C ALA A 66 12.40 17.01 -9.44
N THR A 67 12.06 18.08 -10.15
CA THR A 67 11.66 19.34 -9.53
C THR A 67 10.19 19.26 -9.18
N VAL A 68 9.88 19.09 -7.89
CA VAL A 68 8.50 19.01 -7.40
C VAL A 68 8.03 20.40 -6.98
N HIS A 69 7.04 20.93 -7.69
CA HIS A 69 6.42 22.21 -7.35
C HIS A 69 5.29 22.01 -6.35
N LEU A 70 5.63 21.93 -5.06
CA LEU A 70 4.63 21.76 -4.00
C LEU A 70 3.70 22.99 -3.92
N PRO A 71 2.44 22.82 -3.49
CA PRO A 71 1.57 23.94 -3.20
C PRO A 71 2.14 24.79 -2.05
N SER A 72 1.61 26.01 -1.88
CA SER A 72 1.98 26.92 -0.78
C SER A 72 1.97 26.18 0.57
N MET A 73 2.91 26.52 1.45
CA MET A 73 3.01 25.92 2.79
C MET A 73 1.77 26.20 3.67
N SER A 74 0.94 27.18 3.29
CA SER A 74 -0.37 27.44 3.92
C SER A 74 -1.42 26.37 3.59
N LEU A 75 -1.19 25.57 2.55
CA LEU A 75 -2.10 24.53 2.09
C LEU A 75 -1.59 23.14 2.51
N PRO A 76 -2.50 22.20 2.84
CA PRO A 76 -2.09 20.84 3.12
C PRO A 76 -1.49 20.21 1.85
N GLN A 77 -0.39 19.47 2.01
CA GLN A 77 0.32 18.82 0.91
C GLN A 77 -0.08 17.34 0.78
N ARG A 78 -0.06 16.84 -0.44
CA ARG A 78 -0.32 15.42 -0.74
C ARG A 78 0.87 14.55 -0.33
N ARG A 79 0.66 13.24 -0.25
CA ARG A 79 1.71 12.27 0.07
C ARG A 79 1.78 11.14 -0.92
N LEU A 80 3.00 10.80 -1.29
CA LEU A 80 3.31 9.70 -2.19
C LEU A 80 4.49 8.91 -1.65
N PHE A 81 4.29 7.62 -1.37
CA PHE A 81 5.30 6.73 -0.78
C PHE A 81 5.11 5.29 -1.22
N TRP A 82 6.09 4.43 -0.95
CA TRP A 82 5.90 2.98 -0.96
C TRP A 82 6.36 2.40 0.36
N ARG A 83 5.85 1.22 0.72
CA ARG A 83 6.36 0.43 1.84
C ARG A 83 7.69 -0.20 1.42
N GLU A 84 8.78 0.21 2.05
CA GLU A 84 10.03 -0.55 2.04
C GLU A 84 9.83 -1.87 2.79
N GLU A 85 9.54 -2.94 2.03
CA GLU A 85 9.46 -4.32 2.52
C GLU A 85 10.85 -4.96 2.48
N MET A 86 11.16 -5.78 3.48
CA MET A 86 12.27 -6.75 3.55
C MET A 86 13.41 -6.56 2.53
N ALA A 87 14.58 -6.13 3.01
CA ALA A 87 15.83 -6.12 2.24
C ALA A 87 16.66 -7.39 2.50
N ASP A 88 15.96 -8.50 2.77
CA ASP A 88 16.54 -9.80 3.06
C ASP A 88 17.35 -10.29 1.86
N GLY A 89 18.60 -10.71 2.13
CA GLY A 89 19.57 -11.06 1.09
C GLY A 89 20.30 -9.88 0.45
N VAL A 90 19.87 -8.62 0.65
CA VAL A 90 20.63 -7.44 0.19
C VAL A 90 21.47 -6.83 1.32
N ILE A 91 20.90 -6.71 2.53
CA ILE A 91 21.56 -6.06 3.68
C ILE A 91 21.51 -6.87 4.98
N GLY A 92 21.25 -8.18 4.88
CA GLY A 92 21.17 -9.10 6.02
C GLY A 92 22.40 -9.00 6.94
N ALA A 93 22.25 -9.36 8.23
CA ALA A 93 23.34 -9.23 9.20
C ALA A 93 23.48 -10.42 10.15
N GLY A 94 24.61 -10.42 10.86
CA GLY A 94 25.01 -11.45 11.81
C GLY A 94 25.73 -12.63 11.14
N LYS A 95 26.11 -13.63 11.95
CA LYS A 95 26.85 -14.83 11.49
C LYS A 95 26.16 -15.60 10.35
N LYS A 96 24.85 -15.42 10.17
CA LYS A 96 24.05 -16.06 9.12
C LYS A 96 23.97 -15.25 7.81
N SER A 97 24.51 -14.03 7.80
CA SER A 97 24.54 -13.15 6.62
C SER A 97 25.84 -12.33 6.64
N PRO A 98 26.97 -12.98 6.35
CA PRO A 98 28.26 -12.32 6.24
C PRO A 98 28.27 -11.30 5.10
N VAL A 99 29.25 -10.40 5.08
CA VAL A 99 29.26 -9.23 4.17
C VAL A 99 29.28 -9.65 2.70
N GLU A 100 29.94 -10.75 2.39
CA GLU A 100 30.01 -11.37 1.07
C GLU A 100 28.69 -11.88 0.51
N ASP A 101 27.66 -12.04 1.37
CA ASP A 101 26.32 -12.42 0.94
C ASP A 101 25.41 -11.22 0.67
N ARG A 102 25.91 -9.99 0.86
CA ARG A 102 25.13 -8.76 0.73
C ARG A 102 25.26 -8.18 -0.66
N GLY A 103 24.18 -7.59 -1.15
CA GLY A 103 24.18 -6.77 -2.36
C GLY A 103 24.83 -5.40 -2.16
N VAL A 104 25.00 -4.93 -0.93
CA VAL A 104 25.75 -3.71 -0.61
C VAL A 104 26.65 -3.93 0.61
N THR A 105 27.84 -3.35 0.58
CA THR A 105 28.80 -3.47 1.69
C THR A 105 28.35 -2.65 2.90
N ASP A 106 28.04 -1.38 2.68
CA ASP A 106 27.36 -0.53 3.65
C ASP A 106 25.85 -0.64 3.46
N TYR A 107 25.17 -1.08 4.50
CA TYR A 107 23.73 -1.25 4.50
C TYR A 107 22.98 0.09 4.34
N LEU A 108 23.57 1.24 4.70
CA LEU A 108 22.95 2.54 4.49
C LEU A 108 22.94 2.94 3.02
N ASN A 109 23.86 2.43 2.20
CA ASN A 109 23.84 2.70 0.75
C ASN A 109 22.54 2.24 0.12
N TRP A 110 21.94 1.15 0.60
CA TRP A 110 20.61 0.70 0.18
C TRP A 110 19.55 1.81 0.32
N TYR A 111 19.54 2.50 1.46
CA TYR A 111 18.58 3.56 1.72
C TYR A 111 18.94 4.86 1.00
N ARG A 112 20.23 5.15 0.80
CA ARG A 112 20.66 6.25 -0.08
C ARG A 112 20.23 6.01 -1.54
N TYR A 113 20.25 4.76 -2.01
CA TYR A 113 19.73 4.40 -3.34
C TYR A 113 18.21 4.55 -3.42
N LYS A 114 17.48 4.24 -2.35
CA LYS A 114 16.03 4.47 -2.25
C LYS A 114 15.69 5.95 -2.20
N ALA A 115 16.44 6.75 -1.44
CA ALA A 115 16.29 8.21 -1.43
C ALA A 115 16.50 8.82 -2.83
N LYS A 116 17.56 8.40 -3.55
CA LYS A 116 17.75 8.82 -4.95
C LYS A 116 16.60 8.37 -5.86
N ARG A 117 16.07 7.16 -5.68
CA ARG A 117 14.87 6.70 -6.43
C ARG A 117 13.65 7.59 -6.13
N MET A 118 13.42 7.98 -4.88
CA MET A 118 12.36 8.92 -4.50
C MET A 118 12.54 10.28 -5.18
N GLN A 119 13.74 10.86 -5.11
CA GLN A 119 14.06 12.14 -5.76
C GLN A 119 13.87 12.06 -7.29
N PHE A 120 14.25 10.94 -7.91
CA PHE A 120 14.04 10.70 -9.33
C PHE A 120 12.55 10.60 -9.68
N LEU A 121 11.75 9.91 -8.86
CA LEU A 121 10.32 9.70 -9.11
C LEU A 121 9.44 10.87 -8.66
N GLY A 122 9.95 11.83 -7.88
CA GLY A 122 9.15 12.93 -7.32
C GLY A 122 8.24 12.47 -6.17
N MET A 123 8.73 11.61 -5.28
CA MET A 123 8.03 11.17 -4.08
C MET A 123 8.52 11.96 -2.86
N ASN A 124 7.66 12.22 -1.87
CA ASN A 124 8.00 13.08 -0.72
C ASN A 124 7.95 12.37 0.64
N THR A 125 7.46 11.14 0.71
CA THR A 125 7.32 10.42 1.97
C THR A 125 8.00 9.05 1.88
N PHE A 126 8.84 8.73 2.87
CA PHE A 126 9.48 7.44 3.03
C PHE A 126 8.68 6.59 4.01
N SER A 127 8.47 5.31 3.70
CA SER A 127 7.87 4.35 4.63
C SER A 127 8.66 3.05 4.63
N LYS A 128 8.82 2.47 5.81
CA LYS A 128 9.53 1.22 6.04
C LYS A 128 8.75 0.36 7.02
N ASP A 129 8.75 -0.93 6.75
CA ASP A 129 8.26 -1.91 7.71
C ASP A 129 9.19 -2.03 8.93
N LEU A 130 8.64 -1.69 10.10
CA LEU A 130 9.31 -1.80 11.41
C LEU A 130 8.84 -3.02 12.21
N LEU A 131 7.76 -3.65 11.79
CA LEU A 131 7.18 -4.84 12.41
C LEU A 131 6.64 -5.77 11.33
N GLU A 132 7.37 -6.83 11.03
CA GLU A 132 6.89 -7.88 10.12
C GLU A 132 6.20 -8.96 10.97
N PHE A 133 4.88 -9.08 10.87
CA PHE A 133 4.07 -9.95 11.75
C PHE A 133 4.41 -9.80 13.26
N GLY A 134 4.68 -8.56 13.67
CA GLY A 134 5.11 -8.15 15.02
C GLY A 134 6.58 -8.37 15.35
N ALA A 135 7.41 -8.89 14.44
CA ALA A 135 8.84 -9.03 14.67
C ALA A 135 9.57 -7.70 14.44
N CYS A 136 10.42 -7.27 15.37
CA CYS A 136 11.17 -6.01 15.26
C CYS A 136 12.14 -6.02 14.08
N GLN A 137 11.99 -5.04 13.18
CA GLN A 137 12.80 -4.85 11.98
C GLN A 137 13.83 -3.72 12.12
N GLY A 138 14.63 -3.75 13.20
CA GLY A 138 15.83 -2.92 13.32
C GLY A 138 15.70 -1.64 14.16
N TRP A 139 14.99 -1.68 15.28
CA TRP A 139 14.95 -0.61 16.28
C TRP A 139 15.27 -1.15 17.69
N ASN A 140 15.57 -0.27 18.64
CA ASN A 140 16.14 -0.64 19.94
C ASN A 140 15.07 -0.65 21.07
N PRO A 141 14.60 -1.83 21.54
CA PRO A 141 13.59 -1.93 22.60
C PRO A 141 14.17 -1.90 24.03
N ILE A 142 15.47 -1.67 24.23
CA ILE A 142 16.11 -1.83 25.56
C ILE A 142 15.45 -0.97 26.64
N GLU A 143 15.09 0.28 26.31
CA GLU A 143 14.47 1.22 27.25
C GLU A 143 13.18 0.65 27.90
N TYR A 144 12.44 -0.17 27.16
CA TYR A 144 11.20 -0.79 27.61
C TYR A 144 11.34 -2.29 27.96
N GLY A 145 12.57 -2.75 28.23
CA GLY A 145 12.84 -4.11 28.71
C GLY A 145 13.48 -5.05 27.70
N GLY A 146 13.84 -4.57 26.49
CA GLY A 146 14.57 -5.36 25.51
C GLY A 146 13.83 -6.64 25.12
N HIS A 147 14.53 -7.79 25.15
CA HIS A 147 13.97 -9.11 24.79
C HIS A 147 12.83 -9.59 25.72
N ASP A 148 12.68 -9.03 26.93
CA ASP A 148 11.52 -9.32 27.75
C ASP A 148 10.24 -8.73 27.12
N TRP A 149 10.34 -7.59 26.44
CA TRP A 149 9.21 -6.94 25.79
C TRP A 149 9.10 -7.30 24.30
N VAL A 150 10.16 -7.11 23.50
CA VAL A 150 10.19 -7.39 22.06
C VAL A 150 11.52 -8.07 21.68
N TYR A 151 11.46 -9.20 20.96
CA TYR A 151 12.66 -9.79 20.38
C TYR A 151 13.20 -8.91 19.24
N TYR A 152 14.51 -8.64 19.27
CA TYR A 152 15.20 -7.78 18.31
C TYR A 152 16.60 -8.31 17.99
N ASN A 153 17.24 -7.79 16.94
CA ASN A 153 18.63 -8.11 16.63
C ASN A 153 19.55 -7.04 17.25
N ASN A 154 20.36 -7.42 18.25
CA ASN A 154 21.25 -6.48 18.93
C ASN A 154 22.29 -5.84 17.99
N ASP A 155 22.73 -6.53 16.94
CA ASP A 155 23.69 -6.00 15.95
C ASP A 155 23.07 -4.96 15.00
N ARG A 156 21.74 -4.82 15.01
CA ARG A 156 20.96 -3.96 14.11
C ARG A 156 19.95 -3.08 14.85
N LYS A 157 20.11 -2.89 16.15
CA LYS A 157 19.13 -2.16 16.98
C LYS A 157 19.06 -0.66 16.67
N ASP A 158 20.13 -0.06 16.15
CA ASP A 158 20.18 1.37 15.80
C ASP A 158 19.89 1.61 14.30
N PHE A 159 19.44 0.58 13.60
CA PHE A 159 19.29 0.60 12.16
C PHE A 159 18.23 1.62 11.71
N TRP A 160 17.07 1.63 12.39
CA TRP A 160 15.99 2.56 12.12
C TRP A 160 16.41 4.01 12.30
N GLU A 161 17.10 4.33 13.41
CA GLU A 161 17.61 5.68 13.67
C GLU A 161 18.47 6.19 12.50
N ASN A 162 19.39 5.34 12.02
CA ASN A 162 20.29 5.73 10.93
C ASN A 162 19.54 5.90 9.60
N ILE A 163 18.50 5.11 9.33
CA ILE A 163 17.64 5.31 8.15
C ILE A 163 16.89 6.65 8.26
N VAL A 164 16.34 6.97 9.43
CA VAL A 164 15.61 8.23 9.65
C VAL A 164 16.53 9.43 9.38
N LYS A 165 17.78 9.40 9.88
CA LYS A 165 18.78 10.45 9.57
C LYS A 165 19.00 10.62 8.07
N VAL A 166 19.21 9.50 7.35
CA VAL A 166 19.38 9.54 5.88
C VAL A 166 18.17 10.16 5.20
N MET A 167 16.95 9.79 5.58
CA MET A 167 15.74 10.33 4.96
C MET A 167 15.51 11.80 5.30
N GLY A 168 15.83 12.21 6.53
CA GLY A 168 15.82 13.61 6.96
C GLY A 168 16.83 14.49 6.23
N GLU A 169 18.08 14.01 6.05
CA GLU A 169 19.11 14.67 5.21
C GLU A 169 18.63 14.93 3.78
N HIS A 170 17.77 14.06 3.26
CA HIS A 170 17.17 14.17 1.93
C HIS A 170 15.87 15.00 1.90
N GLY A 171 15.38 15.47 3.04
CA GLY A 171 14.17 16.29 3.16
C GLY A 171 12.87 15.52 2.97
N PHE A 172 12.86 14.21 3.22
CA PHE A 172 11.64 13.40 3.13
C PHE A 172 10.89 13.35 4.46
N ASP A 173 9.56 13.38 4.37
CA ASP A 173 8.71 13.00 5.48
C ASP A 173 8.85 11.48 5.73
N VAL A 174 8.69 11.05 6.98
CA VAL A 174 8.80 9.64 7.38
C VAL A 174 7.45 9.14 7.90
N MET A 175 7.02 7.98 7.42
CA MET A 175 5.82 7.30 7.89
C MET A 175 6.11 5.82 8.17
N PRO A 176 6.48 5.45 9.41
CA PRO A 176 6.73 4.06 9.77
C PRO A 176 5.50 3.17 9.57
N TYR A 177 5.75 1.94 9.15
CA TYR A 177 4.75 0.91 8.92
C TYR A 177 4.85 -0.20 9.96
N TYR A 178 3.70 -0.68 10.44
CA TYR A 178 3.61 -1.65 11.53
C TYR A 178 2.60 -2.78 11.21
N GLU A 179 3.08 -4.01 11.08
CA GLU A 179 2.22 -5.21 11.20
C GLU A 179 2.10 -5.62 12.67
N TYR A 180 1.48 -4.72 13.44
CA TYR A 180 1.38 -4.85 14.88
C TYR A 180 0.49 -6.05 15.28
N SER A 181 1.00 -6.86 16.22
CA SER A 181 0.33 -8.05 16.76
C SER A 181 0.40 -8.14 18.28
N GLY A 182 0.67 -7.01 18.94
CA GLY A 182 1.23 -7.00 20.30
C GLY A 182 2.75 -7.20 20.28
N SER A 183 3.43 -6.76 21.34
CA SER A 183 4.85 -7.01 21.52
C SER A 183 5.19 -8.52 21.59
N LYS A 184 6.26 -8.93 20.90
CA LYS A 184 6.69 -10.34 20.79
C LYS A 184 8.04 -10.57 21.48
N GLY A 185 8.08 -10.45 22.80
CA GLY A 185 9.21 -10.80 23.66
C GLY A 185 8.80 -11.81 24.73
N LYS A 186 9.70 -12.20 25.64
CA LYS A 186 9.41 -13.26 26.64
C LYS A 186 8.15 -13.00 27.48
N LYS A 187 7.86 -11.73 27.75
CA LYS A 187 6.70 -11.20 28.49
C LYS A 187 5.88 -10.25 27.61
N GLY A 188 6.02 -10.34 26.29
CA GLY A 188 5.35 -9.47 25.34
C GLY A 188 3.85 -9.77 25.27
N LEU A 189 3.05 -8.71 25.14
CA LEU A 189 1.58 -8.77 25.14
C LEU A 189 1.04 -9.68 24.01
N GLY A 190 1.71 -9.71 22.86
CA GLY A 190 1.27 -10.49 21.70
C GLY A 190 1.22 -11.99 21.98
N PHE A 191 2.17 -12.54 22.76
CA PHE A 191 2.19 -13.97 23.09
C PHE A 191 1.17 -14.39 24.15
N GLU A 192 0.59 -13.43 24.88
CA GLU A 192 -0.53 -13.73 25.76
C GLU A 192 -1.79 -14.14 24.97
N ARG A 193 -1.88 -13.75 23.70
CA ARG A 193 -2.99 -14.05 22.78
C ARG A 193 -4.33 -13.76 23.44
N ARG A 194 -4.47 -12.55 23.98
CA ARG A 194 -5.66 -12.13 24.77
C ARG A 194 -6.93 -12.14 23.94
N ALA A 195 -6.83 -11.99 22.62
CA ALA A 195 -7.97 -12.12 21.74
C ALA A 195 -8.32 -13.59 21.48
N ARG A 196 -9.60 -13.94 21.63
CA ARG A 196 -10.13 -15.29 21.41
C ARG A 196 -11.23 -15.34 20.36
N PRO A 197 -11.30 -16.39 19.52
CA PRO A 197 -12.39 -16.61 18.58
C PRO A 197 -13.71 -16.89 19.32
N LEU A 198 -14.83 -16.77 18.60
CA LEU A 198 -16.18 -16.89 19.14
C LEU A 198 -16.54 -18.33 19.50
N ASN A 199 -16.15 -19.30 18.69
CA ASN A 199 -16.63 -20.68 18.76
C ASN A 199 -15.50 -21.72 18.57
N ARG A 200 -14.25 -21.35 18.84
CA ARG A 200 -13.10 -22.26 18.72
C ARG A 200 -12.31 -22.41 20.02
N PRO A 201 -12.20 -23.63 20.57
CA PRO A 201 -11.51 -23.87 21.84
C PRO A 201 -9.97 -23.82 21.70
N ASP A 202 -9.42 -24.03 20.51
CA ASP A 202 -7.97 -23.94 20.25
C ASP A 202 -7.44 -22.50 20.23
N GLY A 203 -8.35 -21.52 20.32
CA GLY A 203 -8.04 -20.11 20.35
C GLY A 203 -7.45 -19.58 19.05
N ARG A 204 -7.59 -20.28 17.91
CA ARG A 204 -7.06 -19.85 16.61
C ARG A 204 -8.15 -19.26 15.73
N PHE A 205 -7.87 -18.15 15.07
CA PHE A 205 -8.79 -17.52 14.12
C PHE A 205 -8.62 -18.06 12.70
N THR A 206 -7.40 -18.45 12.34
CA THR A 206 -7.01 -18.87 10.99
C THR A 206 -6.23 -20.18 11.02
N HIS A 207 -6.11 -20.82 9.86
CA HIS A 207 -5.30 -22.03 9.68
C HIS A 207 -3.79 -21.74 9.57
N ILE A 208 -3.40 -20.47 9.53
CA ILE A 208 -2.03 -20.03 9.25
C ILE A 208 -1.25 -19.97 10.56
N LYS A 209 -0.60 -21.08 10.91
CA LYS A 209 0.03 -21.30 12.23
C LYS A 209 0.98 -20.18 12.68
N TRP A 210 1.75 -19.60 11.76
CA TRP A 210 2.75 -18.59 12.10
C TRP A 210 2.13 -17.21 12.42
N ILE A 211 1.02 -16.83 11.77
CA ILE A 211 0.22 -15.65 12.13
C ILE A 211 -0.39 -15.83 13.51
N GLU A 212 -0.89 -17.03 13.81
CA GLU A 212 -1.54 -17.35 15.08
C GLU A 212 -0.60 -17.35 16.29
N SER A 213 0.71 -17.16 16.11
CA SER A 213 1.68 -17.12 17.21
C SER A 213 1.45 -15.95 18.17
N ALA A 214 0.90 -14.83 17.68
CA ALA A 214 0.65 -13.64 18.49
C ALA A 214 -0.61 -12.89 18.00
N ASN A 215 -1.33 -12.28 18.93
CA ASN A 215 -2.40 -11.33 18.65
C ASN A 215 -2.57 -10.31 19.78
N ALA A 216 -3.19 -9.18 19.48
CA ALA A 216 -3.60 -8.21 20.48
C ALA A 216 -5.10 -7.87 20.36
N ASP A 217 -5.74 -7.61 21.49
CA ASP A 217 -7.12 -7.14 21.56
C ASP A 217 -7.10 -5.61 21.69
N LEU A 218 -7.47 -4.90 20.62
CA LEU A 218 -7.48 -3.43 20.60
C LEU A 218 -8.45 -2.80 21.61
N THR A 219 -9.35 -3.57 22.21
CA THR A 219 -10.24 -3.09 23.29
C THR A 219 -9.57 -3.13 24.66
N ASP A 220 -8.45 -3.86 24.78
CA ASP A 220 -7.64 -3.93 25.99
C ASP A 220 -6.76 -2.67 26.08
N PRO A 221 -6.85 -1.87 27.16
CA PRO A 221 -6.04 -0.65 27.30
C PRO A 221 -4.52 -0.92 27.30
N ASP A 222 -4.09 -2.12 27.69
CA ASP A 222 -2.67 -2.48 27.64
C ASP A 222 -2.14 -2.51 26.20
N THR A 223 -3.00 -2.76 25.21
CA THR A 223 -2.64 -2.77 23.78
C THR A 223 -2.22 -1.38 23.30
N LEU A 224 -2.93 -0.33 23.72
CA LEU A 224 -2.54 1.04 23.40
C LEU A 224 -1.22 1.40 24.09
N THR A 225 -1.09 1.06 25.37
CA THR A 225 0.13 1.29 26.15
C THR A 225 1.34 0.61 25.51
N ASP A 226 1.17 -0.64 25.08
CA ASP A 226 2.19 -1.42 24.38
C ASP A 226 2.59 -0.77 23.05
N PHE A 227 1.62 -0.32 22.26
CA PHE A 227 1.91 0.33 20.97
C PHE A 227 2.54 1.72 21.14
N CYS A 228 2.13 2.52 22.12
CA CYS A 228 2.72 3.83 22.41
C CYS A 228 4.21 3.75 22.71
N LYS A 229 4.67 2.71 23.42
CA LYS A 229 6.11 2.44 23.64
C LYS A 229 6.87 2.28 22.32
N MET A 230 6.26 1.64 21.32
CA MET A 230 6.87 1.51 20.00
C MET A 230 6.94 2.87 19.30
N LEU A 231 5.90 3.70 19.40
CA LEU A 231 5.91 5.06 18.85
C LEU A 231 6.96 5.95 19.50
N ASP A 232 7.20 5.81 20.80
CA ASP A 232 8.27 6.55 21.47
C ASP A 232 9.62 6.25 20.83
N LEU A 233 9.94 4.97 20.67
CA LEU A 233 11.24 4.53 20.17
C LEU A 233 11.42 4.71 18.66
N THR A 234 10.33 4.78 17.90
CA THR A 234 10.39 4.80 16.42
C THR A 234 9.96 6.12 15.80
N VAL A 235 9.28 6.99 16.55
CA VAL A 235 8.84 8.31 16.08
C VAL A 235 9.34 9.40 17.01
N ILE A 236 8.93 9.38 18.28
CA ILE A 236 9.13 10.51 19.19
C ILE A 236 10.61 10.78 19.45
N ASN A 237 11.41 9.73 19.68
CA ASN A 237 12.85 9.83 19.91
C ASN A 237 13.65 10.25 18.67
N HIS A 238 13.00 10.41 17.52
CA HIS A 238 13.64 10.70 16.23
C HIS A 238 13.05 11.91 15.52
N LYS A 239 12.05 12.59 16.08
CA LYS A 239 11.36 13.72 15.43
C LYS A 239 12.26 14.92 15.10
N ASP A 240 13.40 15.06 15.80
CA ASP A 240 14.38 16.11 15.51
C ASP A 240 15.34 15.72 14.37
N LYS A 241 15.27 14.49 13.86
CA LYS A 241 16.11 13.96 12.78
C LYS A 241 15.41 13.93 11.42
N ALA A 242 14.08 13.88 11.41
CA ALA A 242 13.25 13.96 10.21
C ALA A 242 11.82 14.37 10.59
N ASN A 243 11.08 14.94 9.63
CA ASN A 243 9.66 15.19 9.81
C ASN A 243 8.88 13.88 9.75
N PHE A 244 8.02 13.63 10.73
CA PHE A 244 7.16 12.44 10.73
C PHE A 244 5.74 12.79 10.30
N ALA A 245 5.22 12.07 9.31
CA ALA A 245 3.84 12.22 8.85
C ALA A 245 2.82 11.49 9.77
N GLY A 246 3.29 10.57 10.61
CA GLY A 246 2.48 9.82 11.57
C GLY A 246 2.81 8.33 11.59
N ALA A 247 1.81 7.46 11.54
CA ALA A 247 1.99 6.00 11.61
C ALA A 247 1.05 5.24 10.67
N TRP A 248 1.52 4.13 10.10
CA TRP A 248 0.74 3.27 9.23
C TRP A 248 0.65 1.84 9.78
N LEU A 249 -0.54 1.37 10.13
CA LEU A 249 -0.78 0.04 10.67
C LEU A 249 -1.42 -0.88 9.63
N ARG A 250 -0.94 -2.13 9.53
CA ARG A 250 -1.58 -3.20 8.76
C ARG A 250 -1.48 -4.53 9.52
N PRO A 251 -2.50 -4.94 10.30
CA PRO A 251 -2.34 -6.00 11.29
C PRO A 251 -2.20 -7.43 10.76
N ARG A 252 -2.32 -7.67 9.44
CA ARG A 252 -2.18 -9.02 8.83
C ARG A 252 -2.94 -10.15 9.54
N SER A 253 -4.12 -9.84 10.08
CA SER A 253 -5.00 -10.73 10.86
C SER A 253 -4.63 -10.94 12.34
N GLN A 254 -3.78 -10.09 12.91
CA GLN A 254 -3.29 -10.17 14.30
C GLN A 254 -3.86 -9.11 15.26
N LEU A 255 -4.80 -8.28 14.77
CA LEU A 255 -5.71 -7.46 15.57
C LEU A 255 -7.17 -7.90 15.35
N PRO A 256 -7.53 -9.14 15.74
CA PRO A 256 -8.84 -9.71 15.49
C PRO A 256 -9.93 -9.11 16.38
N ILE A 257 -11.20 -9.36 16.03
CA ILE A 257 -12.33 -9.20 16.95
C ILE A 257 -12.21 -10.28 18.03
N SER A 258 -11.98 -9.86 19.27
CA SER A 258 -11.94 -10.77 20.41
C SER A 258 -13.34 -11.09 20.92
N PHE A 259 -13.53 -12.31 21.40
CA PHE A 259 -14.69 -12.80 22.14
C PHE A 259 -14.27 -13.38 23.50
N ALA A 260 -13.08 -13.03 23.99
CA ALA A 260 -12.62 -13.41 25.32
C ALA A 260 -13.52 -12.79 26.41
N ASP A 261 -13.57 -13.42 27.59
CA ASP A 261 -14.49 -13.00 28.66
C ASP A 261 -14.21 -11.56 29.11
N LYS A 262 -12.94 -11.15 29.15
CA LYS A 262 -12.55 -9.75 29.43
C LYS A 262 -13.07 -8.77 28.38
N THR A 263 -13.09 -9.17 27.10
CA THR A 263 -13.62 -8.34 26.00
C THR A 263 -15.14 -8.22 26.11
N ILE A 264 -15.83 -9.33 26.35
CA ILE A 264 -17.29 -9.35 26.56
C ILE A 264 -17.66 -8.53 27.80
N ALA A 265 -16.88 -8.59 28.88
CA ALA A 265 -17.08 -7.78 30.06
C ALA A 265 -16.96 -6.27 29.75
N ARG A 266 -16.01 -5.86 28.89
CA ARG A 266 -15.90 -4.47 28.40
C ARG A 266 -17.13 -4.06 27.59
N PHE A 267 -17.59 -4.91 26.67
CA PHE A 267 -18.82 -4.67 25.91
C PHE A 267 -20.02 -4.48 26.84
N ASN A 268 -20.21 -5.39 27.79
CA ASN A 268 -21.30 -5.35 28.77
C ASN A 268 -21.25 -4.08 29.62
N LYS A 269 -20.07 -3.69 30.08
CA LYS A 269 -19.85 -2.44 30.83
C LYS A 269 -20.22 -1.21 30.00
N ASP A 270 -19.73 -1.13 28.76
CA ASP A 270 -19.93 0.02 27.88
C ASP A 270 -21.38 0.18 27.43
N THR A 271 -22.07 -0.95 27.23
CA THR A 271 -23.45 -0.98 26.69
C THR A 271 -24.52 -1.15 27.76
N LYS A 272 -24.12 -1.36 29.02
CA LYS A 272 -25.01 -1.70 30.15
C LYS A 272 -25.87 -2.94 29.87
N GLN A 273 -25.29 -3.92 29.17
CA GLN A 273 -25.91 -5.21 28.87
C GLN A 273 -25.27 -6.34 29.70
N SER A 274 -25.83 -7.54 29.63
CA SER A 274 -25.27 -8.76 30.25
C SER A 274 -25.23 -9.89 29.23
N VAL A 275 -24.49 -9.66 28.15
CA VAL A 275 -24.33 -10.59 27.04
C VAL A 275 -23.32 -11.68 27.39
N THR A 276 -23.64 -12.93 27.04
CA THR A 276 -22.71 -14.08 27.10
C THR A 276 -22.21 -14.47 25.72
N ARG A 277 -21.15 -15.28 25.66
CA ARG A 277 -20.63 -15.83 24.41
C ARG A 277 -21.69 -16.67 23.68
N GLU A 278 -22.46 -17.47 24.42
CA GLU A 278 -23.55 -18.29 23.86
C GLU A 278 -24.65 -17.42 23.23
N GLN A 279 -24.94 -16.27 23.82
CA GLN A 279 -25.90 -15.31 23.24
C GLN A 279 -25.35 -14.67 21.96
N LEU A 280 -24.05 -14.36 21.90
CA LEU A 280 -23.41 -13.89 20.67
C LEU A 280 -23.45 -14.96 19.55
N ILE A 281 -23.39 -16.25 19.90
CA ILE A 281 -23.54 -17.34 18.93
C ILE A 281 -25.00 -17.47 18.43
N LYS A 282 -25.97 -17.39 19.35
CA LYS A 282 -27.38 -17.69 19.05
C LYS A 282 -28.18 -16.50 18.51
N ASN A 283 -27.82 -15.27 18.90
CA ASN A 283 -28.59 -14.07 18.58
C ASN A 283 -27.84 -13.16 17.61
N LYS A 284 -28.28 -13.18 16.34
CA LYS A 284 -27.70 -12.35 15.27
C LYS A 284 -27.76 -10.85 15.58
N THR A 285 -28.82 -10.36 16.21
CA THR A 285 -28.97 -8.95 16.57
C THR A 285 -27.93 -8.54 17.61
N THR A 286 -27.76 -9.34 18.67
CA THR A 286 -26.74 -9.10 19.70
C THR A 286 -25.34 -9.19 19.12
N TYR A 287 -25.07 -10.18 18.27
CA TYR A 287 -23.80 -10.27 17.54
C TYR A 287 -23.54 -9.02 16.69
N THR A 288 -24.50 -8.55 15.90
CA THR A 288 -24.34 -7.34 15.09
C THR A 288 -24.08 -6.09 15.95
N GLN A 289 -24.73 -5.96 17.11
CA GLN A 289 -24.44 -4.88 18.06
C GLN A 289 -23.01 -4.97 18.61
N TYR A 290 -22.54 -6.18 18.92
CA TYR A 290 -21.18 -6.42 19.39
C TYR A 290 -20.12 -6.03 18.34
N ILE A 291 -20.32 -6.42 17.07
CA ILE A 291 -19.41 -6.06 15.98
C ILE A 291 -19.36 -4.54 15.79
N LYS A 292 -20.52 -3.86 15.80
CA LYS A 292 -20.58 -2.39 15.71
C LYS A 292 -19.86 -1.72 16.89
N TRP A 293 -20.02 -2.24 18.11
CA TRP A 293 -19.26 -1.74 19.26
C TRP A 293 -17.76 -1.90 19.03
N TRP A 294 -17.30 -3.06 18.58
CA TRP A 294 -15.87 -3.30 18.32
C TRP A 294 -15.32 -2.35 17.24
N GLU A 295 -16.07 -2.08 16.17
CA GLU A 295 -15.73 -1.09 15.15
C GLU A 295 -15.48 0.31 15.76
N THR A 296 -16.34 0.75 16.68
CA THR A 296 -16.11 2.01 17.40
C THR A 296 -14.85 1.97 18.27
N LYS A 297 -14.49 0.82 18.84
CA LYS A 297 -13.27 0.65 19.63
C LYS A 297 -12.02 0.67 18.75
N ARG A 298 -12.06 0.07 17.55
CA ARG A 298 -10.98 0.18 16.57
C ARG A 298 -10.72 1.65 16.23
N ARG A 299 -11.78 2.40 15.90
CA ARG A 299 -11.66 3.84 15.64
C ARG A 299 -11.05 4.58 16.83
N ALA A 300 -11.55 4.32 18.05
CA ALA A 300 -11.06 4.98 19.25
C ALA A 300 -9.58 4.68 19.52
N PHE A 301 -9.12 3.45 19.27
CA PHE A 301 -7.71 3.09 19.37
C PHE A 301 -6.85 3.92 18.39
N LEU A 302 -7.25 3.97 17.11
CA LEU A 302 -6.50 4.73 16.09
C LEU A 302 -6.48 6.25 16.35
N VAL A 303 -7.59 6.79 16.87
CA VAL A 303 -7.68 8.18 17.34
C VAL A 303 -6.71 8.43 18.49
N GLN A 304 -6.66 7.55 19.49
CA GLN A 304 -5.73 7.68 20.61
C GLN A 304 -4.26 7.58 20.17
N VAL A 305 -3.94 6.75 19.17
CA VAL A 305 -2.60 6.70 18.55
C VAL A 305 -2.23 8.06 17.92
N ARG A 306 -3.14 8.65 17.13
CA ARG A 306 -2.93 9.98 16.53
C ARG A 306 -2.72 11.03 17.62
N ASP A 307 -3.58 11.06 18.62
CA ASP A 307 -3.56 12.06 19.68
C ASP A 307 -2.31 11.92 20.54
N TYR A 308 -1.84 10.70 20.78
CA TYR A 308 -0.55 10.43 21.41
C TYR A 308 0.60 11.09 20.63
N LEU A 309 0.70 10.84 19.32
CA LEU A 309 1.73 11.45 18.47
C LEU A 309 1.69 12.98 18.50
N ARG A 310 0.49 13.57 18.36
CA ARG A 310 0.30 15.03 18.41
C ARG A 310 0.69 15.62 19.76
N SER A 311 0.29 14.97 20.86
CA SER A 311 0.65 15.41 22.21
C SER A 311 2.16 15.38 22.48
N LYS A 312 2.92 14.65 21.67
CA LYS A 312 4.39 14.53 21.73
C LYS A 312 5.10 15.39 20.68
N GLY A 313 4.40 16.31 20.02
CA GLY A 313 4.97 17.30 19.09
C GLY A 313 5.08 16.83 17.64
N VAL A 314 4.23 15.90 17.22
CA VAL A 314 4.01 15.58 15.80
C VAL A 314 2.66 16.19 15.38
N ASP A 315 2.61 17.51 15.26
CA ASP A 315 1.37 18.31 15.29
C ASP A 315 0.31 17.89 14.24
N ASP A 316 0.76 17.52 13.04
CA ASP A 316 -0.10 17.07 11.93
C ASP A 316 -0.12 15.56 11.73
N ALA A 317 0.23 14.78 12.77
CA ALA A 317 0.27 13.32 12.69
C ALA A 317 -1.02 12.73 12.11
N MET A 318 -0.83 11.75 11.23
CA MET A 318 -1.88 10.97 10.60
C MET A 318 -1.72 9.48 10.97
N VAL A 319 -2.83 8.78 11.17
CA VAL A 319 -2.84 7.32 11.36
C VAL A 319 -3.53 6.69 10.16
N LEU A 320 -2.78 5.89 9.41
CA LEU A 320 -3.31 5.06 8.33
C LEU A 320 -3.56 3.64 8.85
N PHE A 321 -4.72 3.08 8.55
CA PHE A 321 -5.04 1.68 8.87
C PHE A 321 -5.42 0.91 7.61
N THR A 322 -4.61 -0.10 7.29
CA THR A 322 -4.84 -1.02 6.18
C THR A 322 -5.31 -2.34 6.71
N ASN A 323 -6.62 -2.53 6.67
CA ASN A 323 -7.24 -3.75 7.17
C ASN A 323 -7.02 -4.96 6.25
N ASN A 324 -6.69 -4.70 4.97
CA ASN A 324 -6.47 -5.78 4.02
C ASN A 324 -5.17 -6.54 4.32
N ALA A 325 -5.33 -7.77 4.79
CA ALA A 325 -4.23 -8.66 5.11
C ALA A 325 -3.64 -9.38 3.89
N SER A 326 -4.20 -9.23 2.68
CA SER A 326 -3.64 -9.84 1.46
C SER A 326 -2.70 -8.88 0.74
N GLU A 327 -1.71 -9.42 0.05
CA GLU A 327 -0.87 -8.64 -0.87
C GLU A 327 -1.56 -8.28 -2.17
N PRO A 328 -2.25 -9.19 -2.90
CA PRO A 328 -2.84 -8.86 -4.19
C PRO A 328 -4.06 -7.94 -4.10
N GLY A 329 -4.44 -7.42 -2.92
CA GLY A 329 -5.64 -6.61 -2.73
C GLY A 329 -6.85 -7.43 -2.28
N VAL A 330 -7.94 -6.73 -1.98
CA VAL A 330 -9.16 -7.33 -1.40
C VAL A 330 -9.82 -8.30 -2.40
N SER A 331 -10.14 -9.49 -1.91
CA SER A 331 -10.92 -10.50 -2.65
C SER A 331 -12.42 -10.25 -2.48
N PHE A 332 -13.24 -10.68 -3.44
CA PHE A 332 -14.69 -10.66 -3.28
C PHE A 332 -15.12 -11.58 -2.12
N PRO A 333 -16.25 -11.29 -1.45
CA PRO A 333 -16.65 -11.95 -0.20
C PRO A 333 -17.28 -13.33 -0.42
N ASP A 334 -16.75 -14.09 -1.37
CA ASP A 334 -17.16 -15.45 -1.67
C ASP A 334 -15.99 -16.25 -2.26
N TRP A 335 -16.22 -17.53 -2.49
CA TRP A 335 -15.21 -18.47 -3.01
C TRP A 335 -15.30 -18.71 -4.52
N THR A 336 -15.99 -17.82 -5.24
CA THR A 336 -16.21 -17.93 -6.69
C THR A 336 -15.02 -17.30 -7.44
N PRO A 337 -14.22 -18.11 -8.18
CA PRO A 337 -13.13 -17.57 -8.96
C PRO A 337 -13.67 -16.67 -10.08
N ARG A 338 -12.98 -15.56 -10.33
CA ARG A 338 -13.41 -14.54 -11.30
C ARG A 338 -12.26 -14.08 -12.19
N VAL A 339 -12.57 -13.88 -13.47
CA VAL A 339 -11.76 -13.09 -14.40
C VAL A 339 -12.50 -11.79 -14.66
N ILE A 340 -11.82 -10.66 -14.45
CA ILE A 340 -12.37 -9.33 -14.73
C ILE A 340 -11.69 -8.79 -15.98
N THR A 341 -12.48 -8.57 -17.04
CA THR A 341 -11.95 -8.26 -18.37
C THR A 341 -12.94 -7.46 -19.23
N ASP A 342 -12.39 -6.64 -20.12
CA ASP A 342 -13.07 -5.91 -21.19
C ASP A 342 -13.37 -6.76 -22.44
N ILE A 343 -12.82 -7.98 -22.53
CA ILE A 343 -13.05 -8.94 -23.63
C ILE A 343 -13.71 -10.24 -23.12
N PRO A 344 -14.91 -10.18 -22.53
CA PRO A 344 -15.52 -11.31 -21.84
C PRO A 344 -15.72 -12.54 -22.73
N GLN A 345 -16.13 -12.36 -23.99
CA GLN A 345 -16.40 -13.46 -24.92
C GLN A 345 -15.15 -14.32 -25.21
N GLN A 346 -13.98 -13.68 -25.31
CA GLN A 346 -12.72 -14.40 -25.50
C GLN A 346 -12.37 -15.20 -24.24
N TRP A 347 -12.56 -14.62 -23.04
CA TRP A 347 -12.27 -15.30 -21.80
C TRP A 347 -13.24 -16.42 -21.47
N ASP A 348 -14.53 -16.29 -21.79
CA ASP A 348 -15.52 -17.35 -21.63
C ASP A 348 -15.07 -18.62 -22.37
N SER A 349 -14.56 -18.47 -23.59
CA SER A 349 -14.05 -19.59 -24.38
C SER A 349 -12.81 -20.24 -23.74
N ILE A 350 -11.95 -19.44 -23.09
CA ILE A 350 -10.72 -19.92 -22.44
C ILE A 350 -11.03 -20.63 -21.14
N VAL A 351 -11.79 -19.99 -20.24
CA VAL A 351 -12.02 -20.54 -18.89
C VAL A 351 -12.78 -21.86 -18.93
N ASN A 352 -13.57 -22.10 -19.98
CA ASN A 352 -14.31 -23.35 -20.18
C ASN A 352 -13.45 -24.51 -20.71
N GLN A 353 -12.19 -24.30 -21.07
CA GLN A 353 -11.29 -25.38 -21.48
C GLN A 353 -10.93 -26.28 -20.30
N ALA A 354 -10.82 -27.59 -20.54
CA ALA A 354 -10.56 -28.60 -19.50
C ALA A 354 -9.31 -28.30 -18.65
N ILE A 355 -8.27 -27.70 -19.24
CA ILE A 355 -7.02 -27.33 -18.54
C ILE A 355 -7.20 -26.24 -17.47
N HIS A 356 -8.29 -25.47 -17.53
CA HIS A 356 -8.62 -24.39 -16.58
C HIS A 356 -9.71 -24.79 -15.57
N GLN A 357 -10.40 -25.91 -15.80
CA GLN A 357 -11.36 -26.51 -14.88
C GLN A 357 -10.59 -27.26 -13.79
N GLY A 358 -10.18 -26.56 -12.73
CA GLY A 358 -9.39 -27.13 -11.62
C GLY A 358 -10.04 -28.36 -10.95
N SER A 359 -9.35 -28.97 -9.98
CA SER A 359 -9.79 -30.21 -9.31
C SER A 359 -11.20 -30.18 -8.72
N ASN A 360 -11.70 -28.99 -8.38
CA ASN A 360 -13.01 -28.80 -7.75
C ASN A 360 -14.11 -28.42 -8.75
N LYS A 361 -13.81 -28.42 -10.07
CA LYS A 361 -14.72 -28.05 -11.19
C LYS A 361 -15.53 -26.77 -10.94
N LYS A 362 -14.96 -25.81 -10.22
CA LYS A 362 -15.62 -24.53 -9.94
C LYS A 362 -15.67 -23.71 -11.23
N THR A 363 -16.87 -23.27 -11.61
CA THR A 363 -17.07 -22.32 -12.70
C THR A 363 -16.34 -21.02 -12.41
N ILE A 364 -15.46 -20.60 -13.32
CA ILE A 364 -14.82 -19.29 -13.28
C ILE A 364 -15.78 -18.30 -13.92
N GLN A 365 -16.23 -17.31 -13.15
CA GLN A 365 -17.09 -16.25 -13.66
C GLN A 365 -16.27 -15.21 -14.43
N VAL A 366 -16.72 -14.87 -15.64
CA VAL A 366 -16.14 -13.77 -16.42
C VAL A 366 -17.05 -12.56 -16.26
N VAL A 367 -16.49 -11.43 -15.80
CA VAL A 367 -17.25 -10.20 -15.55
C VAL A 367 -16.50 -8.99 -16.10
N THR A 368 -17.24 -7.94 -16.47
CA THR A 368 -16.62 -6.70 -16.96
C THR A 368 -16.30 -5.73 -15.82
N PRO A 369 -15.31 -4.84 -15.97
CA PRO A 369 -15.08 -3.77 -15.00
C PRO A 369 -16.31 -2.88 -14.76
N ASP A 370 -17.13 -2.65 -15.79
CA ASP A 370 -18.37 -1.87 -15.69
C ASP A 370 -19.43 -2.58 -14.86
N HIS A 371 -19.55 -3.90 -15.01
CA HIS A 371 -20.43 -4.68 -14.15
C HIS A 371 -20.00 -4.55 -12.69
N VAL A 372 -18.70 -4.72 -12.40
CA VAL A 372 -18.15 -4.58 -11.04
C VAL A 372 -18.43 -3.21 -10.44
N ALA A 373 -18.31 -2.13 -11.23
CA ALA A 373 -18.60 -0.78 -10.79
C ALA A 373 -20.10 -0.55 -10.55
N LYS A 374 -20.95 -0.87 -11.53
CA LYS A 374 -22.41 -0.62 -11.47
C LYS A 374 -23.10 -1.42 -10.37
N SER A 375 -22.64 -2.65 -10.09
CA SER A 375 -23.19 -3.48 -9.01
C SER A 375 -22.50 -3.27 -7.66
N GLN A 376 -21.58 -2.31 -7.56
CA GLN A 376 -20.80 -2.00 -6.36
C GLN A 376 -20.08 -3.23 -5.76
N MET A 377 -19.73 -4.22 -6.60
CA MET A 377 -19.12 -5.47 -6.14
C MET A 377 -17.83 -5.23 -5.36
N TYR A 378 -17.01 -4.26 -5.76
CA TYR A 378 -15.76 -3.98 -5.05
C TYR A 378 -16.00 -3.25 -3.72
N LEU A 379 -16.94 -2.30 -3.66
CA LEU A 379 -17.31 -1.65 -2.39
C LEU A 379 -17.85 -2.68 -1.39
N ASN A 380 -18.71 -3.59 -1.86
CA ASN A 380 -19.23 -4.70 -1.05
C ASN A 380 -18.09 -5.60 -0.54
N ALA A 381 -17.06 -5.86 -1.36
CA ALA A 381 -15.88 -6.60 -0.94
C ALA A 381 -15.06 -5.86 0.12
N LEU A 382 -14.87 -4.55 -0.04
CA LEU A 382 -14.16 -3.71 0.93
C LEU A 382 -14.83 -3.69 2.30
N GLN A 383 -16.16 -3.75 2.33
CA GLN A 383 -17.00 -3.70 3.54
C GLN A 383 -17.39 -5.08 4.07
N ALA A 384 -16.91 -6.15 3.44
CA ALA A 384 -17.13 -7.50 3.92
C ALA A 384 -15.97 -7.96 4.82
N PRO A 385 -16.24 -8.75 5.86
CA PRO A 385 -15.19 -9.44 6.57
C PRO A 385 -14.61 -10.56 5.70
N GLY A 386 -13.44 -11.07 6.08
CA GLY A 386 -12.84 -12.23 5.41
C GLY A 386 -13.77 -13.45 5.41
N ALA A 387 -13.78 -14.22 4.33
CA ALA A 387 -14.57 -15.45 4.27
C ALA A 387 -13.97 -16.54 5.16
N ASP A 388 -14.81 -17.17 6.00
CA ASP A 388 -14.41 -18.31 6.82
C ASP A 388 -13.99 -19.50 5.95
N TRP A 389 -13.10 -20.32 6.50
CA TRP A 389 -12.51 -21.44 5.79
C TRP A 389 -12.28 -22.62 6.73
N GLY A 390 -12.74 -23.83 6.38
CA GLY A 390 -12.41 -25.05 7.13
C GLY A 390 -12.74 -25.00 8.63
N GLY A 391 -13.83 -24.29 9.01
CA GLY A 391 -14.22 -24.07 10.41
C GLY A 391 -13.38 -23.02 11.16
N TYR A 392 -12.45 -22.33 10.48
CA TYR A 392 -11.71 -21.19 11.02
C TYR A 392 -12.50 -19.89 10.83
N GLU A 393 -12.48 -19.06 11.87
CA GLU A 393 -13.20 -17.77 11.95
C GLU A 393 -12.38 -16.63 11.33
N VAL A 394 -11.99 -16.80 10.07
CA VAL A 394 -11.19 -15.82 9.32
C VAL A 394 -11.90 -14.46 9.29
N ARG A 395 -13.23 -14.44 9.32
CA ARG A 395 -14.05 -13.21 9.39
C ARG A 395 -13.74 -12.34 10.60
N HIS A 396 -13.36 -12.94 11.73
CA HIS A 396 -13.00 -12.21 12.95
C HIS A 396 -11.52 -11.83 12.97
N ALA A 397 -10.67 -12.62 12.29
CA ALA A 397 -9.27 -12.26 12.06
C ALA A 397 -9.11 -11.07 11.11
N ARG A 398 -9.98 -11.01 10.11
CA ARG A 398 -10.03 -10.00 9.05
C ARG A 398 -11.40 -9.32 9.09
N PRO A 399 -11.67 -8.50 10.12
CA PRO A 399 -12.94 -7.79 10.22
C PRO A 399 -13.17 -6.91 8.99
N ALA A 400 -14.41 -6.51 8.73
CA ALA A 400 -14.74 -5.60 7.63
C ALA A 400 -14.06 -4.24 7.78
N ASN A 401 -13.90 -3.50 6.68
CA ASN A 401 -13.75 -2.04 6.78
C ASN A 401 -15.09 -1.40 7.10
N ASP A 402 -15.06 -0.34 7.91
CA ASP A 402 -16.20 0.46 8.35
C ASP A 402 -15.94 1.95 8.06
N PRO A 403 -15.67 2.34 6.80
CA PRO A 403 -15.09 3.65 6.50
C PRO A 403 -16.00 4.81 6.91
N TYR A 404 -17.31 4.60 6.99
CA TYR A 404 -18.28 5.58 7.49
C TYR A 404 -18.04 6.01 8.94
N ASN A 405 -17.41 5.18 9.77
CA ASN A 405 -17.04 5.56 11.14
C ASN A 405 -15.90 6.60 11.19
N TYR A 406 -15.22 6.86 10.06
CA TYR A 406 -14.02 7.70 9.97
C TYR A 406 -14.24 9.01 9.21
N VAL A 407 -15.42 9.22 8.61
CA VAL A 407 -15.72 10.41 7.78
C VAL A 407 -15.38 11.71 8.51
N ASP A 408 -15.79 11.82 9.78
CA ASP A 408 -15.57 13.01 10.61
C ASP A 408 -14.22 13.02 11.36
N GLN A 409 -13.34 12.07 11.08
CA GLN A 409 -12.06 11.94 11.79
C GLN A 409 -10.94 12.63 11.02
N LYS A 410 -10.44 13.75 11.56
CA LYS A 410 -9.23 14.42 11.06
C LYS A 410 -7.97 13.69 11.52
N GLY A 411 -7.10 13.29 10.60
CA GLY A 411 -5.84 12.58 10.86
C GLY A 411 -5.98 11.08 11.13
N VAL A 412 -7.13 10.45 10.91
CA VAL A 412 -7.26 8.98 10.96
C VAL A 412 -8.01 8.50 9.73
N MET A 413 -7.43 7.58 8.97
CA MET A 413 -8.02 7.07 7.73
C MET A 413 -7.90 5.56 7.64
N LEU A 414 -8.98 4.90 7.21
CA LEU A 414 -8.87 3.59 6.61
C LEU A 414 -8.33 3.76 5.19
N SER A 415 -7.30 3.00 4.83
CA SER A 415 -6.81 3.04 3.45
C SER A 415 -7.75 2.30 2.50
N TYR A 416 -8.04 2.87 1.35
CA TYR A 416 -8.69 2.19 0.23
C TYR A 416 -7.66 1.34 -0.54
N PRO A 417 -7.68 -0.01 -0.42
CA PRO A 417 -6.80 -0.85 -1.20
C PRO A 417 -7.27 -0.84 -2.67
N PHE A 418 -6.34 -0.83 -3.61
CA PHE A 418 -6.65 -0.94 -5.04
C PHE A 418 -5.52 -1.65 -5.77
N ASN A 419 -5.77 -2.24 -6.94
CA ASN A 419 -4.75 -2.98 -7.68
C ASN A 419 -4.93 -2.96 -9.21
N ARG A 420 -6.12 -2.64 -9.71
CA ARG A 420 -6.53 -2.77 -11.11
C ARG A 420 -7.58 -1.71 -11.45
N TYR A 421 -7.85 -1.53 -12.74
CA TYR A 421 -8.88 -0.61 -13.24
C TYR A 421 -10.24 -0.77 -12.54
N TYR A 422 -10.75 -1.99 -12.43
CA TYR A 422 -12.07 -2.23 -11.82
C TYR A 422 -12.16 -1.81 -10.35
N THR A 423 -11.03 -1.78 -9.62
CA THR A 423 -11.00 -1.36 -8.21
C THR A 423 -11.15 0.14 -8.03
N VAL A 424 -11.03 0.93 -9.09
CA VAL A 424 -11.09 2.40 -9.04
C VAL A 424 -12.13 2.97 -10.02
N ASN A 425 -12.91 2.11 -10.66
CA ASN A 425 -13.90 2.48 -11.68
C ASN A 425 -15.28 2.88 -11.09
N SER A 426 -15.40 3.01 -9.76
CA SER A 426 -16.63 3.44 -9.08
C SER A 426 -16.34 4.67 -8.20
N PRO A 427 -16.86 5.86 -8.56
CA PRO A 427 -16.79 7.04 -7.70
C PRO A 427 -17.40 6.80 -6.32
N ASP A 428 -18.52 6.07 -6.22
CA ASP A 428 -19.19 5.78 -4.95
C ASP A 428 -18.29 4.97 -4.01
N SER A 429 -17.57 3.98 -4.56
CA SER A 429 -16.62 3.17 -3.79
C SER A 429 -15.50 4.03 -3.20
N LEU A 430 -14.94 4.95 -4.01
CA LEU A 430 -13.90 5.87 -3.55
C LEU A 430 -14.45 6.87 -2.52
N ASN A 431 -15.62 7.43 -2.77
CA ASN A 431 -16.26 8.41 -1.90
C ASN A 431 -16.56 7.85 -0.50
N ALA A 432 -16.86 6.56 -0.39
CA ALA A 432 -17.09 5.89 0.89
C ALA A 432 -15.88 5.94 1.84
N PHE A 433 -14.66 6.15 1.31
CA PHE A 433 -13.40 6.19 2.07
C PHE A 433 -12.83 7.61 2.27
N ASN A 434 -13.56 8.65 1.86
CA ASN A 434 -13.18 10.03 2.16
C ASN A 434 -13.34 10.33 3.66
N THR A 435 -12.39 11.08 4.21
CA THR A 435 -12.45 11.64 5.56
C THR A 435 -12.27 13.16 5.51
N GLN A 436 -12.43 13.85 6.64
CA GLN A 436 -12.05 15.27 6.77
C GLN A 436 -10.57 15.55 6.42
N THR A 437 -9.72 14.53 6.43
CA THR A 437 -8.30 14.63 6.04
C THR A 437 -8.06 14.43 4.55
N GLY A 438 -9.07 13.96 3.81
CA GLY A 438 -8.95 13.42 2.47
C GLY A 438 -9.01 11.89 2.44
N MET A 439 -8.50 11.30 1.37
CA MET A 439 -8.55 9.86 1.10
C MET A 439 -7.14 9.29 0.92
N ALA A 440 -6.86 8.22 1.66
CA ALA A 440 -5.66 7.42 1.49
C ALA A 440 -5.95 6.19 0.65
N MET A 441 -5.22 6.02 -0.44
CA MET A 441 -5.31 4.85 -1.32
C MET A 441 -3.99 4.09 -1.31
N LEU A 442 -4.06 2.76 -1.23
CA LEU A 442 -2.87 1.91 -1.29
C LEU A 442 -2.94 0.94 -2.45
N ARG A 443 -1.97 1.06 -3.37
CA ARG A 443 -1.83 0.12 -4.47
C ARG A 443 -1.19 -1.16 -3.97
N HIS A 444 -1.92 -2.25 -4.12
CA HIS A 444 -1.53 -3.59 -3.76
C HIS A 444 -0.93 -4.30 -4.98
N PHE A 445 0.36 -4.59 -4.94
CA PHE A 445 0.99 -5.49 -5.91
C PHE A 445 0.85 -6.94 -5.48
N SER A 446 0.70 -7.84 -6.45
CA SER A 446 0.65 -9.27 -6.18
C SER A 446 2.06 -9.78 -5.90
N LEU A 447 2.26 -10.49 -4.80
CA LEU A 447 3.48 -11.26 -4.60
C LEU A 447 3.49 -12.45 -5.58
N ASN A 448 4.52 -12.50 -6.42
CA ASN A 448 4.81 -13.60 -7.35
C ASN A 448 6.03 -14.40 -6.87
N GLU A 449 6.15 -14.56 -5.56
CA GLU A 449 7.25 -15.26 -4.90
C GLU A 449 7.43 -16.67 -5.45
N ASN A 450 8.67 -17.02 -5.78
CA ASN A 450 9.07 -18.35 -6.25
C ASN A 450 8.32 -18.85 -7.50
N MET A 451 7.63 -18.00 -8.28
CA MET A 451 6.75 -18.44 -9.37
C MET A 451 7.46 -19.01 -10.62
N MET A 452 8.77 -19.23 -10.57
CA MET A 452 9.58 -19.74 -11.68
C MET A 452 10.14 -21.12 -11.36
N PHE A 453 9.45 -22.14 -11.85
CA PHE A 453 9.80 -23.54 -11.65
C PHE A 453 10.11 -24.23 -12.99
N ASP A 454 10.97 -25.25 -12.94
CA ASP A 454 11.15 -26.17 -14.06
C ASP A 454 9.98 -27.18 -14.17
N LYS A 455 10.03 -28.07 -15.16
CA LYS A 455 9.00 -29.10 -15.37
C LYS A 455 8.90 -30.11 -14.21
N SER A 456 9.89 -30.17 -13.33
CA SER A 456 9.94 -31.01 -12.13
C SER A 456 9.56 -30.24 -10.86
N ASP A 457 8.98 -29.05 -10.99
CA ASP A 457 8.61 -28.15 -9.90
C ASP A 457 9.81 -27.67 -9.05
N LYS A 458 11.02 -27.67 -9.62
CA LYS A 458 12.20 -27.14 -8.95
C LYS A 458 12.36 -25.66 -9.24
N ASN A 459 12.60 -24.88 -8.18
CA ASN A 459 12.81 -23.44 -8.30
C ASN A 459 14.06 -23.13 -9.17
N LEU A 460 13.87 -22.28 -10.18
CA LEU A 460 14.92 -21.86 -11.12
C LEU A 460 15.70 -20.62 -10.67
N LEU A 461 15.06 -19.68 -9.96
CA LEU A 461 15.60 -18.34 -9.70
C LEU A 461 15.65 -17.96 -8.22
N GLY A 462 15.32 -18.90 -7.33
CA GLY A 462 15.26 -18.66 -5.89
C GLY A 462 14.09 -17.78 -5.52
N TYR A 463 14.23 -17.09 -4.38
CA TYR A 463 13.24 -16.12 -3.93
C TYR A 463 13.43 -14.81 -4.71
N PHE A 464 12.41 -14.41 -5.46
CA PHE A 464 12.33 -13.11 -6.10
C PHE A 464 10.89 -12.61 -6.06
N ILE A 465 10.73 -11.29 -6.11
CA ILE A 465 9.44 -10.62 -6.30
C ILE A 465 9.62 -9.62 -7.43
N ALA A 466 8.66 -9.55 -8.34
CA ALA A 466 8.64 -8.58 -9.42
C ALA A 466 7.24 -7.97 -9.54
N ASP A 467 7.17 -6.66 -9.33
CA ASP A 467 5.94 -5.91 -9.59
C ASP A 467 5.63 -5.91 -11.09
N MET A 468 4.41 -6.33 -11.44
CA MET A 468 3.94 -6.37 -12.82
C MET A 468 3.08 -5.16 -13.15
N GLU A 469 3.41 -4.50 -14.26
CA GLU A 469 2.69 -3.33 -14.77
C GLU A 469 2.28 -3.51 -16.22
N LYS A 470 1.24 -2.76 -16.62
CA LYS A 470 0.89 -2.62 -18.03
C LYS A 470 1.98 -1.82 -18.75
N ALA A 471 2.17 -2.09 -20.03
CA ALA A 471 3.16 -1.42 -20.85
C ALA A 471 2.86 0.09 -20.99
N GLY A 472 3.88 0.93 -21.16
CA GLY A 472 3.71 2.34 -21.53
C GLY A 472 2.87 3.15 -20.52
N PRO A 473 2.02 4.09 -20.99
CA PRO A 473 1.26 4.97 -20.11
C PRO A 473 0.20 4.24 -19.27
N TYR A 474 -0.22 3.06 -19.72
CA TYR A 474 -1.19 2.22 -19.02
C TYR A 474 -0.70 1.72 -17.65
N CYS A 475 0.61 1.86 -17.32
CA CYS A 475 1.12 1.55 -15.97
C CYS A 475 0.51 2.44 -14.88
N MET A 476 0.01 3.63 -15.25
CA MET A 476 -0.65 4.61 -14.38
C MET A 476 -2.18 4.54 -14.43
N MET A 477 -2.76 3.60 -15.17
CA MET A 477 -4.21 3.49 -15.38
C MET A 477 -5.01 3.52 -14.07
N ALA A 478 -4.57 2.79 -13.04
CA ALA A 478 -5.32 2.71 -11.79
C ALA A 478 -5.26 4.03 -11.00
N GLU A 479 -4.09 4.67 -10.92
CA GLU A 479 -3.91 5.94 -10.23
C GLU A 479 -4.59 7.10 -10.95
N ALA A 480 -4.52 7.14 -12.29
CA ALA A 480 -5.23 8.12 -13.09
C ALA A 480 -6.74 8.00 -12.91
N MET A 481 -7.29 6.79 -13.02
CA MET A 481 -8.72 6.56 -12.79
C MET A 481 -9.14 6.89 -11.35
N ALA A 482 -8.28 6.64 -10.36
CA ALA A 482 -8.51 7.07 -8.99
C ALA A 482 -8.63 8.60 -8.85
N MET A 483 -7.80 9.36 -9.58
CA MET A 483 -7.88 10.82 -9.65
C MET A 483 -9.12 11.31 -10.41
N ALA A 484 -9.54 10.60 -11.47
CA ALA A 484 -10.75 10.95 -12.22
C ALA A 484 -12.02 10.73 -11.39
N ASN A 485 -12.14 9.57 -10.75
CA ASN A 485 -13.34 9.14 -10.03
C ASN A 485 -13.36 9.60 -8.57
N GLY A 486 -12.22 9.98 -7.99
CA GLY A 486 -12.10 10.41 -6.59
C GLY A 486 -11.15 11.60 -6.42
N ASN A 487 -10.59 11.72 -5.22
CA ASN A 487 -9.60 12.74 -4.88
C ASN A 487 -8.62 12.22 -3.82
N PRO A 488 -7.80 11.19 -4.16
CA PRO A 488 -6.80 10.72 -3.21
C PRO A 488 -5.86 11.87 -2.86
N THR A 489 -5.67 12.12 -1.57
CA THR A 489 -4.67 13.06 -1.06
C THR A 489 -3.39 12.32 -0.64
N ILE A 490 -3.50 11.00 -0.47
CA ILE A 490 -2.40 10.10 -0.16
C ILE A 490 -2.46 8.89 -1.10
N ILE A 491 -1.36 8.59 -1.76
CA ILE A 491 -1.17 7.34 -2.50
C ILE A 491 0.06 6.61 -1.94
N GLY A 492 -0.14 5.39 -1.49
CA GLY A 492 0.95 4.49 -1.10
C GLY A 492 1.02 3.26 -1.98
N TYR A 493 2.19 2.62 -2.01
CA TYR A 493 2.40 1.35 -2.73
C TYR A 493 2.84 0.26 -1.76
N LEU A 494 2.07 -0.84 -1.71
CA LEU A 494 2.51 -2.11 -1.16
C LEU A 494 3.17 -2.91 -2.28
N SER A 495 4.45 -2.62 -2.48
CA SER A 495 5.34 -3.34 -3.39
C SER A 495 6.19 -4.36 -2.63
N GLY A 496 6.79 -5.27 -3.39
CA GLY A 496 7.88 -6.14 -2.91
C GLY A 496 9.12 -5.37 -2.41
N GLY A 497 10.17 -6.10 -2.04
CA GLY A 497 11.41 -5.50 -1.48
C GLY A 497 12.15 -4.52 -2.40
N ASN A 498 11.82 -4.52 -3.69
CA ASN A 498 12.32 -3.58 -4.68
C ASN A 498 11.18 -2.87 -5.41
N TYR A 499 10.85 -1.63 -4.98
CA TYR A 499 9.91 -0.79 -5.71
C TYR A 499 10.48 -0.40 -7.07
N ALA A 500 10.00 -1.07 -8.12
CA ALA A 500 10.38 -0.78 -9.49
C ALA A 500 9.13 -0.41 -10.29
N ARG A 501 9.28 0.57 -11.19
CA ARG A 501 8.23 0.97 -12.12
C ARG A 501 8.76 0.86 -13.53
N GLY A 502 8.04 0.14 -14.38
CA GLY A 502 8.53 -0.23 -15.72
C GLY A 502 8.68 0.96 -16.67
N PHE A 503 7.88 2.01 -16.47
CA PHE A 503 7.82 3.17 -17.36
C PHE A 503 7.96 4.48 -16.57
N PRO A 504 9.17 4.82 -16.12
CA PRO A 504 9.41 5.93 -15.20
C PRO A 504 8.98 7.29 -15.75
N LEU A 505 8.96 7.49 -17.07
CA LEU A 505 8.47 8.71 -17.70
C LEU A 505 7.03 9.05 -17.26
N TYR A 506 6.12 8.08 -17.38
CA TYR A 506 4.70 8.27 -17.06
C TYR A 506 4.47 8.36 -15.56
N VAL A 507 5.21 7.57 -14.78
CA VAL A 507 5.17 7.65 -13.31
C VAL A 507 5.61 9.02 -12.82
N ARG A 508 6.73 9.53 -13.32
CA ARG A 508 7.23 10.86 -12.96
C ARG A 508 6.22 11.95 -13.32
N ASN A 509 5.67 11.90 -14.52
CA ASN A 509 4.68 12.88 -14.97
C ASN A 509 3.44 12.88 -14.06
N PHE A 510 2.89 11.70 -13.74
CA PHE A 510 1.79 11.59 -12.78
C PHE A 510 2.19 12.14 -11.41
N ASN A 511 3.33 11.72 -10.86
CA ASN A 511 3.77 12.12 -9.52
C ASN A 511 3.95 13.63 -9.41
N LEU A 512 4.56 14.27 -10.41
CA LEU A 512 4.79 15.73 -10.39
C LEU A 512 3.47 16.52 -10.43
N ASN A 513 2.50 16.08 -11.24
CA ASN A 513 1.17 16.69 -11.26
C ASN A 513 0.38 16.39 -9.99
N PHE A 514 0.46 15.16 -9.47
CA PHE A 514 -0.20 14.77 -8.22
C PHE A 514 0.33 15.59 -7.04
N MET A 515 1.65 15.69 -6.89
CA MET A 515 2.30 16.35 -5.76
C MET A 515 2.12 17.88 -5.76
N ALA A 516 1.87 18.48 -6.93
CA ALA A 516 1.67 19.93 -7.04
C ALA A 516 0.26 20.39 -6.68
N LEU A 517 -0.69 19.45 -6.52
CA LEU A 517 -2.04 19.74 -6.07
C LEU A 517 -2.10 19.79 -4.53
N PRO A 518 -2.87 20.71 -3.93
CA PRO A 518 -3.14 20.67 -2.50
C PRO A 518 -3.97 19.44 -2.13
N ALA A 519 -3.79 18.97 -0.89
CA ALA A 519 -4.55 17.91 -0.26
C ALA A 519 -5.90 18.45 0.28
N LEU A 520 -6.65 19.12 -0.57
CA LEU A 520 -7.98 19.67 -0.29
C LEU A 520 -9.05 18.92 -1.12
N PRO A 521 -10.34 18.97 -0.73
CA PRO A 521 -11.43 18.38 -1.49
C PRO A 521 -11.49 18.89 -2.94
N SER A 522 -11.83 18.00 -3.87
CA SER A 522 -12.04 18.34 -5.28
C SER A 522 -13.44 17.93 -5.75
N LYS A 523 -13.96 18.64 -6.74
CA LYS A 523 -15.23 18.30 -7.42
C LYS A 523 -15.04 18.24 -8.92
N VAL A 524 -15.80 17.38 -9.59
CA VAL A 524 -15.88 17.34 -11.06
C VAL A 524 -16.52 18.62 -11.56
N VAL A 525 -15.95 19.20 -12.63
CA VAL A 525 -16.53 20.34 -13.33
C VAL A 525 -17.32 19.81 -14.53
N SER A 526 -18.65 19.83 -14.43
CA SER A 526 -19.54 19.30 -15.46
C SER A 526 -19.32 20.00 -16.81
N ASN A 527 -19.23 19.21 -17.88
CA ASN A 527 -19.07 19.70 -19.27
C ASN A 527 -17.86 20.62 -19.49
N ALA A 528 -16.84 20.55 -18.63
CA ALA A 528 -15.65 21.37 -18.78
C ALA A 528 -14.79 20.99 -20.00
N SER A 529 -14.83 19.73 -20.44
CA SER A 529 -14.04 19.24 -21.57
C SER A 529 -14.91 19.00 -22.81
N SER A 530 -14.34 19.27 -23.98
CA SER A 530 -14.93 18.88 -25.28
C SER A 530 -14.98 17.35 -25.49
N ASP A 531 -14.17 16.60 -24.76
CA ASP A 531 -14.24 15.13 -24.70
C ASP A 531 -14.69 14.70 -23.29
N SER A 532 -15.83 14.01 -23.23
CA SER A 532 -16.43 13.45 -22.00
C SER A 532 -15.51 12.46 -21.24
N LYS A 533 -14.48 11.93 -21.90
CA LYS A 533 -13.49 11.02 -21.32
C LYS A 533 -12.28 11.76 -20.75
N VAL A 534 -12.19 13.07 -20.92
CA VAL A 534 -11.26 13.92 -20.17
C VAL A 534 -12.00 14.53 -18.99
N ILE A 535 -11.78 13.96 -17.81
CA ILE A 535 -12.46 14.38 -16.58
C ILE A 535 -11.69 15.53 -15.95
N VAL A 536 -12.35 16.69 -15.82
CA VAL A 536 -11.79 17.90 -15.21
C VAL A 536 -12.32 18.04 -13.79
N ARG A 537 -11.43 18.34 -12.85
CA ARG A 537 -11.77 18.56 -11.45
C ARG A 537 -11.14 19.84 -10.95
N GLN A 538 -11.85 20.54 -10.07
CA GLN A 538 -11.38 21.75 -9.41
C GLN A 538 -11.24 21.53 -7.90
N ILE A 539 -10.29 22.24 -7.31
CA ILE A 539 -10.03 22.38 -5.89
C ILE A 539 -10.02 23.87 -5.59
N ASP A 540 -10.95 24.30 -4.73
CA ASP A 540 -11.00 25.67 -4.25
C ASP A 540 -10.03 25.83 -3.08
N ALA A 541 -8.99 26.66 -3.26
CA ALA A 541 -8.00 26.98 -2.24
C ALA A 541 -8.16 28.41 -1.71
N GLY A 542 -9.33 29.04 -1.91
CA GLY A 542 -9.65 30.37 -1.42
C GLY A 542 -8.68 31.43 -1.96
N LYS A 543 -7.96 32.11 -1.06
CA LYS A 543 -7.00 33.18 -1.43
C LYS A 543 -5.82 32.66 -2.24
N GLU A 544 -5.55 31.36 -2.19
CA GLU A 544 -4.53 30.72 -3.01
C GLU A 544 -5.07 30.37 -4.42
N GLY A 545 -6.27 30.83 -4.80
CA GLY A 545 -6.84 30.64 -6.14
C GLY A 545 -7.44 29.25 -6.35
N VAL A 546 -7.67 28.90 -7.62
CA VAL A 546 -8.34 27.65 -8.00
C VAL A 546 -7.33 26.70 -8.61
N TYR A 547 -7.14 25.55 -7.98
CA TYR A 547 -6.32 24.46 -8.50
C TYR A 547 -7.21 23.54 -9.33
N CYS A 548 -6.74 23.14 -10.50
CA CYS A 548 -7.48 22.28 -11.41
C CYS A 548 -6.60 21.14 -11.89
N TYR A 549 -7.24 20.03 -12.25
CA TYR A 549 -6.57 18.95 -12.96
C TYR A 549 -7.51 18.27 -13.93
N ALA A 550 -6.93 17.69 -14.99
CA ALA A 550 -7.64 16.87 -15.96
C ALA A 550 -7.01 15.48 -16.02
N VAL A 551 -7.85 14.47 -16.20
CA VAL A 551 -7.43 13.09 -16.42
C VAL A 551 -8.00 12.59 -17.74
N ASN A 552 -7.14 12.12 -18.63
CA ASN A 552 -7.57 11.39 -19.81
C ASN A 552 -7.91 9.95 -19.43
N THR A 553 -9.19 9.57 -19.50
CA THR A 553 -9.66 8.21 -19.20
C THR A 553 -9.76 7.32 -20.45
N ASN A 554 -9.40 7.84 -21.63
CA ASN A 554 -9.34 7.05 -22.85
C ASN A 554 -8.15 6.08 -22.84
N MET A 555 -8.29 5.02 -23.65
CA MET A 555 -7.22 4.10 -24.00
C MET A 555 -6.34 4.62 -25.16
N THR A 556 -6.57 5.85 -25.62
CA THR A 556 -5.85 6.46 -26.74
C THR A 556 -5.44 7.89 -26.41
N ASP A 557 -4.49 8.42 -27.18
CA ASP A 557 -4.18 9.84 -27.16
C ASP A 557 -5.45 10.64 -27.45
N THR A 558 -5.60 11.78 -26.79
CA THR A 558 -6.79 12.62 -26.84
C THR A 558 -6.40 14.08 -26.89
N GLN A 559 -6.91 14.79 -27.90
CA GLN A 559 -6.90 16.25 -27.93
C GLN A 559 -8.24 16.74 -27.38
N ALA A 560 -8.20 17.62 -26.37
CA ALA A 560 -9.40 18.18 -25.77
C ALA A 560 -9.25 19.68 -25.54
N THR A 561 -10.36 20.40 -25.68
CA THR A 561 -10.49 21.79 -25.23
C THR A 561 -11.16 21.80 -23.87
N ILE A 562 -10.53 22.44 -22.89
CA ILE A 562 -11.02 22.54 -21.52
C ILE A 562 -11.44 23.99 -21.24
N THR A 563 -12.70 24.17 -20.87
CA THR A 563 -13.26 25.41 -20.34
C THR A 563 -12.83 25.56 -18.89
N LEU A 564 -12.21 26.70 -18.58
CA LEU A 564 -11.70 27.00 -17.26
C LEU A 564 -12.86 27.33 -16.30
N PRO A 565 -12.85 26.82 -15.06
CA PRO A 565 -13.92 27.07 -14.09
C PRO A 565 -13.86 28.46 -13.45
N ALA A 566 -12.82 29.25 -13.75
CA ALA A 566 -12.60 30.60 -13.25
C ALA A 566 -11.75 31.40 -14.24
N ASP A 567 -11.86 32.72 -14.17
CA ASP A 567 -10.98 33.66 -14.88
C ASP A 567 -9.69 33.90 -14.11
N GLY A 568 -8.61 34.27 -14.81
CA GLY A 568 -7.34 34.63 -14.19
C GLY A 568 -6.12 34.10 -14.94
N LYS A 569 -4.94 34.31 -14.36
CA LYS A 569 -3.68 33.80 -14.92
C LYS A 569 -3.60 32.30 -14.71
N VAL A 570 -3.48 31.55 -15.82
CA VAL A 570 -3.35 30.09 -15.78
C VAL A 570 -1.88 29.68 -15.81
N THR A 571 -1.47 28.88 -14.83
CA THR A 571 -0.09 28.37 -14.70
C THR A 571 -0.09 26.85 -14.59
N ALA A 572 0.68 26.16 -15.44
CA ALA A 572 0.88 24.72 -15.33
C ALA A 572 1.64 24.39 -14.05
N LEU A 573 1.08 23.50 -13.22
CA LEU A 573 1.65 23.20 -11.92
C LEU A 573 2.92 22.36 -12.00
N GLN A 574 3.03 21.47 -13.01
CA GLN A 574 4.20 20.63 -13.20
C GLN A 574 5.47 21.42 -13.56
N THR A 575 5.35 22.57 -14.22
CA THR A 575 6.48 23.32 -14.78
C THR A 575 6.60 24.75 -14.25
N GLY A 576 5.57 25.26 -13.58
CA GLY A 576 5.45 26.66 -13.18
C GLY A 576 5.27 27.64 -14.36
N GLN A 577 5.10 27.14 -15.59
CA GLN A 577 5.01 28.00 -16.78
C GLN A 577 3.56 28.45 -17.05
N PRO A 578 3.35 29.68 -17.55
CA PRO A 578 2.04 30.13 -18.00
C PRO A 578 1.46 29.22 -19.09
N LEU A 579 0.14 29.00 -19.07
CA LEU A 579 -0.58 28.33 -20.15
C LEU A 579 -1.29 29.36 -21.03
N THR A 580 -1.23 29.15 -22.35
CA THR A 580 -1.97 29.98 -23.31
C THR A 580 -3.46 29.68 -23.20
N THR A 581 -4.25 30.73 -22.97
CA THR A 581 -5.72 30.65 -22.90
C THR A 581 -6.35 31.42 -24.06
N GLN A 582 -7.40 30.88 -24.66
CA GLN A 582 -8.21 31.57 -25.66
C GLN A 582 -9.69 31.47 -25.29
N GLY A 583 -10.34 32.61 -25.05
CA GLY A 583 -11.77 32.66 -24.69
C GLY A 583 -12.12 31.85 -23.44
N GLY A 584 -11.29 31.91 -22.39
CA GLY A 584 -11.49 31.15 -21.15
C GLY A 584 -11.25 29.63 -21.29
N LYS A 585 -10.54 29.21 -22.33
CA LYS A 585 -10.26 27.79 -22.63
C LYS A 585 -8.78 27.52 -22.82
N ILE A 586 -8.37 26.29 -22.53
CA ILE A 586 -7.06 25.74 -22.88
C ILE A 586 -7.23 24.52 -23.79
N THR A 587 -6.30 24.33 -24.73
CA THR A 587 -6.24 23.11 -25.56
C THR A 587 -5.10 22.23 -25.07
N VAL A 588 -5.38 20.94 -24.87
CA VAL A 588 -4.41 19.98 -24.35
C VAL A 588 -4.36 18.74 -25.23
N ASN A 589 -3.17 18.16 -25.35
CA ASN A 589 -2.94 16.84 -25.94
C ASN A 589 -2.51 15.91 -24.82
N MET A 590 -3.26 14.83 -24.60
CA MET A 590 -3.06 13.94 -23.49
C MET A 590 -2.90 12.50 -23.95
N TYR A 591 -1.87 11.79 -23.48
CA TYR A 591 -1.74 10.35 -23.70
C TYR A 591 -2.72 9.57 -22.80
N PRO A 592 -2.96 8.25 -23.03
CA PRO A 592 -3.88 7.46 -22.22
C PRO A 592 -3.57 7.56 -20.73
N TYR A 593 -4.56 7.80 -19.87
CA TYR A 593 -4.35 7.84 -18.42
C TYR A 593 -3.36 8.91 -17.94
N GLN A 594 -3.16 9.98 -18.71
CA GLN A 594 -2.39 11.13 -18.26
C GLN A 594 -3.17 11.95 -17.24
N LEU A 595 -2.47 12.39 -16.18
CA LEU A 595 -2.89 13.48 -15.28
C LEU A 595 -2.13 14.75 -15.67
N ILE A 596 -2.84 15.86 -15.86
CA ILE A 596 -2.26 17.20 -15.97
C ILE A 596 -2.91 18.13 -14.96
N SER A 597 -2.20 19.17 -14.52
CA SER A 597 -2.66 20.06 -13.46
C SER A 597 -2.22 21.52 -13.68
N TRP A 598 -3.08 22.45 -13.28
CA TRP A 598 -2.86 23.90 -13.41
C TRP A 598 -3.51 24.67 -12.26
N ARG A 599 -3.08 25.92 -12.08
CA ARG A 599 -3.65 26.88 -11.11
C ARG A 599 -4.15 28.11 -11.85
N ILE A 600 -5.27 28.65 -11.40
CA ILE A 600 -5.87 29.91 -11.86
C ILE A 600 -5.77 30.91 -10.69
N GLN A 601 -5.14 32.06 -10.93
CA GLN A 601 -4.92 33.11 -9.93
C GLN A 601 -5.41 34.47 -10.41
#